data_AF-A0A1I3MCX9-F1
#
_entry.id   AF-A0A1I3MCX9-F1
#
_cell.length_a   1.000
_cell.length_b   1.000
_cell.length_c   1.000
_cell.angle_alpha   90.00
_cell.angle_beta   90.00
_cell.angle_gamma   90.00
#
_symmetry.space_group_name_H-M   'P 1'
#
loop_
_entity.id
_entity.type
_entity.pdbx_description
1 polymer ?
#
loop_
_entity_poly.entity_id
_entity_poly.type
_entity_poly.pdbx_seq_one_letter_code
_entity_poly.pdbx_strand_id
1 'polypeptide(L)' 'MSWQNRLIMIYLYVCKHYQQNLWVHSQRMSHYSDLSFSDEEVIILFLFGVMDKHREIKGIYEYADRHLRDWFARL' A
#
# COMPACT_ATOMS: atom_id res chain seq x y z
N MET A 1 -9.50 5.73 -17.34
CA MET A 1 -8.52 4.71 -16.89
C MET A 1 -9.20 3.93 -15.78
N SER A 2 -9.22 2.59 -15.82
CA SER A 2 -9.89 1.78 -14.79
C SER A 2 -9.17 1.88 -13.44
N TRP A 3 -9.86 1.59 -12.34
CA TRP A 3 -9.25 1.62 -11.01
C TRP A 3 -8.11 0.59 -10.89
N GLN A 4 -8.22 -0.56 -11.58
CA GLN A 4 -7.18 -1.58 -11.65
C GLN A 4 -5.90 -1.03 -12.30
N ASN A 5 -6.01 -0.28 -13.40
CA ASN A 5 -4.85 0.32 -14.04
C ASN A 5 -4.17 1.36 -13.13
N ARG A 6 -4.97 2.08 -12.32
CA ARG A 6 -4.44 3.01 -11.32
C ARG A 6 -3.70 2.28 -10.20
N LEU A 7 -4.24 1.15 -9.75
CA LEU A 7 -3.61 0.29 -8.74
C LEU A 7 -2.29 -0.28 -9.27
N ILE A 8 -2.28 -0.84 -10.49
CA ILE A 8 -1.06 -1.36 -11.12
C ILE A 8 -0.02 -0.26 -11.28
N MET A 9 -0.43 0.93 -11.73
CA MET A 9 0.49 2.06 -11.90
C MET A 9 1.14 2.47 -10.58
N ILE A 10 0.36 2.60 -9.50
CA ILE A 10 0.91 2.99 -8.20
C ILE A 10 1.78 1.89 -7.61
N TYR A 11 1.40 0.61 -7.81
CA TYR A 11 2.18 -0.54 -7.36
C TYR A 11 3.58 -0.51 -7.98
N LEU A 12 3.66 -0.42 -9.31
CA LEU A 12 4.92 -0.35 -10.04
C LEU A 12 5.75 0.89 -9.65
N TYR A 13 5.09 2.03 -9.45
CA TYR A 13 5.75 3.27 -9.03
C TYR A 13 6.38 3.12 -7.65
N VAL A 14 5.63 2.64 -6.66
CA VAL A 14 6.12 2.44 -5.29
C VAL A 14 7.26 1.43 -5.27
N CYS A 15 7.11 0.26 -5.91
CA CYS A 15 8.18 -0.74 -5.96
C CYS A 15 9.48 -0.18 -6.55
N LYS A 16 9.39 0.56 -7.67
CA LYS A 16 10.55 1.20 -8.30
C LYS A 16 11.26 2.15 -7.33
N HIS A 17 10.51 3.04 -6.68
CA HIS A 17 11.10 4.06 -5.81
C HIS A 17 11.57 3.50 -4.46
N TYR A 18 10.85 2.52 -3.91
CA TYR A 18 11.23 1.78 -2.71
C TYR A 18 12.58 1.10 -2.91
N GLN A 19 12.73 0.31 -3.97
CA GLN A 19 13.98 -0.40 -4.29
C GLN A 19 15.16 0.53 -4.57
N GLN A 20 14.91 1.72 -5.10
CA GLN A 20 15.97 2.68 -5.39
C GLN A 20 16.57 3.28 -4.12
N ASN A 21 15.76 3.98 -3.31
CA ASN A 21 16.25 4.69 -2.13
C ASN A 21 15.18 4.90 -1.04
N LEU A 22 13.89 4.81 -1.37
CA LEU A 22 12.83 5.13 -0.41
C LEU A 22 12.81 4.15 0.77
N TRP A 23 13.28 2.91 0.60
CA TRP A 23 13.41 1.94 1.69
C TRP A 23 14.20 2.49 2.88
N VAL A 24 15.24 3.30 2.65
CA VAL A 24 16.08 3.89 3.71
C VAL A 24 15.27 4.80 4.65
N HIS A 25 14.20 5.40 4.13
CA HIS A 25 13.35 6.35 4.86
C HIS A 25 12.02 5.75 5.32
N SER A 26 11.67 4.56 4.84
CA SER A 26 10.31 4.02 4.96
C SER A 26 10.27 2.58 5.48
N GLN A 27 11.40 2.06 5.96
CA GLN A 27 11.43 0.80 6.70
C GLN A 27 10.58 0.89 7.97
N ARG A 28 9.73 -0.10 8.18
CA ARG A 28 8.89 -0.20 9.37
C ARG A 28 9.71 -0.64 10.58
N MET A 29 10.05 0.33 11.44
CA MET A 29 10.85 0.13 12.65
C MET A 29 10.02 -0.29 13.87
N SER A 30 8.94 -1.06 13.68
CA SER A 30 8.11 -1.54 14.78
C SER A 30 8.68 -2.81 15.40
N HIS A 31 8.75 -2.88 16.73
CA HIS A 31 9.14 -4.09 17.44
C HIS A 31 8.14 -5.21 17.12
N TYR A 32 8.64 -6.37 16.66
CA TYR A 32 7.83 -7.51 16.22
C TYR A 32 6.90 -7.22 15.03
N SER A 33 7.32 -6.42 14.04
CA SER A 33 6.57 -6.31 12.78
C SER A 33 6.37 -7.70 12.15
N ASP A 34 5.13 -8.04 11.89
CA ASP A 34 4.84 -9.08 10.92
C ASP A 34 5.19 -8.54 9.52
N LEU A 35 6.33 -9.00 8.99
CA LEU A 35 6.81 -8.67 7.65
C LEU A 35 6.16 -9.56 6.59
N SER A 36 5.11 -10.30 6.94
CA SER A 36 4.32 -11.04 5.97
C SER A 36 3.68 -10.12 4.93
N PHE A 37 3.39 -8.86 5.32
CA PHE A 37 2.88 -7.79 4.46
C PHE A 37 3.92 -6.68 4.32
N SER A 38 4.39 -6.45 3.09
CA SER A 38 5.57 -5.65 2.81
C SER A 38 5.35 -4.15 3.06
N ASP A 39 6.44 -3.41 3.27
CA ASP A 39 6.36 -1.96 3.42
C ASP A 39 5.89 -1.28 2.13
N GLU A 40 6.28 -1.79 0.96
CA GLU A 40 5.72 -1.34 -0.33
C GLU A 40 4.21 -1.53 -0.37
N GLU A 41 3.70 -2.69 0.03
CA GLU A 41 2.26 -2.97 0.02
C GLU A 41 1.49 -2.04 0.96
N VAL A 42 2.02 -1.76 2.16
CA VAL A 42 1.44 -0.75 3.08
C VAL A 42 1.41 0.63 2.45
N ILE A 43 2.52 1.08 1.85
CA ILE A 43 2.60 2.38 1.18
C ILE A 43 1.59 2.46 0.04
N ILE A 44 1.46 1.39 -0.75
CA ILE A 44 0.51 1.31 -1.87
C ILE A 44 -0.92 1.46 -1.38
N LEU A 45 -1.33 0.72 -0.35
CA LEU A 45 -2.68 0.81 0.20
C LEU A 45 -2.98 2.19 0.76
N PHE A 46 -2.03 2.77 1.50
CA PHE A 46 -2.18 4.10 2.05
C PHE A 46 -2.38 5.15 0.94
N LEU A 47 -1.50 5.17 -0.06
CA LEU A 47 -1.59 6.13 -1.16
C LEU A 47 -2.85 5.93 -1.99
N PHE A 48 -3.22 4.67 -2.27
CA PHE A 48 -4.42 4.36 -3.05
C PHE A 48 -5.69 4.80 -2.32
N GLY A 49 -5.80 4.56 -1.01
CA GLY A 49 -6.92 5.04 -0.20
C GLY A 49 -7.00 6.57 -0.12
N VAL A 50 -5.85 7.27 0.01
CA VAL A 50 -5.80 8.73 -0.04
C VAL A 50 -6.27 9.27 -1.40
N MET A 51 -5.89 8.60 -2.49
CA MET A 51 -6.33 8.95 -3.85
C MET A 51 -7.84 8.76 -4.06
N ASP A 52 -8.45 7.86 -3.29
CA ASP A 52 -9.90 7.64 -3.21
C ASP A 52 -10.59 8.50 -2.13
N LYS A 53 -9.90 9.52 -1.61
CA LYS A 53 -10.41 10.51 -0.65
C LYS A 53 -10.68 9.97 0.76
N HIS A 54 -10.23 8.77 1.10
CA HIS A 54 -10.19 8.33 2.50
C HIS A 54 -9.09 9.08 3.26
N ARG A 55 -9.45 9.68 4.40
CA ARG A 55 -8.54 10.51 5.21
C ARG A 55 -8.08 9.83 6.50
N GLU A 56 -8.90 8.92 7.02
CA GLU A 56 -8.61 8.19 8.25
C GLU A 56 -7.99 6.85 7.92
N ILE A 57 -6.97 6.44 8.70
CA ILE A 57 -6.28 5.15 8.52
C ILE A 57 -7.27 4.00 8.54
N LYS A 58 -8.23 4.02 9.47
CA LYS A 58 -9.28 3.00 9.57
C LYS A 58 -10.13 2.93 8.30
N GLY A 59 -10.52 4.09 7.75
CA GLY A 59 -11.29 4.14 6.51
C GLY A 59 -10.52 3.62 5.29
N ILE A 60 -9.22 3.89 5.22
CA ILE A 60 -8.33 3.33 4.19
C ILE A 60 -8.26 1.81 4.31
N TYR A 61 -8.07 1.30 5.53
CA TYR A 61 -8.03 -0.15 5.78
C TYR A 61 -9.35 -0.82 5.39
N GLU A 62 -10.50 -0.31 5.85
CA GLU A 62 -11.82 -0.87 5.53
C GLU A 62 -12.14 -0.81 4.04
N TYR A 63 -11.63 0.21 3.33
CA TYR A 63 -11.73 0.27 1.87
C TYR A 63 -10.88 -0.81 1.23
N ALA A 64 -9.61 -0.92 1.61
CA ALA A 64 -8.67 -1.88 1.06
C ALA A 64 -9.14 -3.32 1.31
N ASP A 65 -9.59 -3.62 2.51
CA ASP A 65 -10.09 -4.94 2.90
C ASP A 65 -11.31 -5.36 2.06
N ARG A 66 -12.20 -4.42 1.73
CA ARG A 66 -13.40 -4.72 0.93
C ARG A 66 -13.14 -4.79 -0.58
N HIS A 67 -12.22 -3.98 -1.09
CA HIS A 67 -12.07 -3.77 -2.54
C HIS A 67 -10.78 -4.37 -3.12
N LEU A 68 -9.77 -4.60 -2.29
CA LEU A 68 -8.43 -4.98 -2.72
C LEU A 68 -7.94 -6.30 -2.11
N ARG A 69 -8.73 -6.99 -1.25
CA ARG A 69 -8.34 -8.27 -0.62
C ARG A 69 -7.77 -9.29 -1.60
N ASP A 70 -8.45 -9.46 -2.74
CA ASP A 70 -8.07 -10.43 -3.77
C ASP A 70 -6.72 -10.10 -4.44
N TRP A 71 -6.28 -8.85 -4.35
CA TRP A 71 -5.01 -8.37 -4.90
C TRP A 71 -3.86 -8.42 -3.90
N PHE A 72 -4.16 -8.55 -2.60
CA PHE A 72 -3.19 -8.54 -1.51
C PHE A 72 -3.43 -9.75 -0.60
N ALA A 73 -2.70 -10.84 -0.85
CA ALA A 73 -2.95 -12.15 -0.22
C ALA A 73 -2.90 -12.17 1.31
N ARG A 74 -2.28 -11.17 1.95
CA ARG A 74 -2.09 -11.09 3.41
C ARG A 74 -2.66 -9.81 4.04
N LEU A 75 -3.59 -9.16 3.36
CA LEU A 75 -4.33 -8.01 3.88
C LEU A 75 -5.28 -8.39 5.02
#